data_AF-A0AAV0B8S4-F1
#
_entry.id   AF-A0AAV0B8S4-F1
#
_cell.length_a   1.000
_cell.length_b   1.000
_cell.length_c   1.000
_cell.angle_alpha   90.00
_cell.angle_beta   90.00
_cell.angle_gamma   90.00
#
_symmetry.space_group_name_H-M   'P 1'
#
loop_
_entity.id
_entity.type
_entity.pdbx_description
1 polymer ?
#
loop_
_entity_poly.entity_id
_entity_poly.type
_entity_poly.pdbx_seq_one_letter_code
_entity_poly.pdbx_strand_id
1 'polypeptide(L)'
;AFVSYNSDSESTPGRIKDDNRQKKLIWKEHKADHATQKKEMMLLFGQKHNMKKIFHCCVPMGTSDPVPHEWFSFYQTLKKIYRPLYKNKVRVFSNLVFPFEDMMEKRKKGWQEFVDFLLHRQNFIHDASMKSSSLILGKMYAEGCRKAQVSNQIVGRYINQNKLNHQMTIKGFSQDEEAAGFMKMGNFLSTVFHEVASGAYDSCKSYLKEQSIPSLSKMNYNQKENYCPDDFSSAITYTINDFCNKAHVDNDTDNWTLIGFIPIRKNGGLAFEDFDVEGGEFVIRDLKVFIDLPKVKGITLVVLKTNKLKHQTIPSKSTSGLFTRFGFSCQISKNMSITMEKYHRDPYEDKNHSFGNYDNYTIKGKRKAT
;
A
#
# COMPACT_ATOMS: atom_id res chain seq x y z
N ALA A 1 -9.20 -67.90 -38.15
CA ALA A 1 -7.90 -67.83 -38.85
C ALA A 1 -6.98 -66.97 -38.02
N PHE A 2 -5.92 -67.58 -37.50
CA PHE A 2 -4.83 -66.94 -36.77
C PHE A 2 -4.01 -66.06 -37.72
N VAL A 3 -3.62 -64.86 -37.29
CA VAL A 3 -2.38 -64.22 -37.74
C VAL A 3 -1.72 -63.59 -36.52
N SER A 4 -0.55 -64.14 -36.20
CA SER A 4 0.41 -63.70 -35.19
C SER A 4 1.17 -62.46 -35.66
N TYR A 5 1.50 -61.55 -34.75
CA TYR A 5 2.73 -60.78 -34.82
C TYR A 5 3.32 -60.66 -33.40
N ASN A 6 4.34 -61.47 -33.14
CA ASN A 6 5.41 -61.12 -32.22
C ASN A 6 6.44 -60.33 -33.03
N SER A 7 6.81 -59.15 -32.55
CA SER A 7 8.16 -58.63 -32.76
C SER A 7 8.47 -57.69 -31.60
N ASP A 8 9.46 -58.10 -30.83
CA ASP A 8 10.12 -57.34 -29.77
C ASP A 8 10.42 -55.91 -30.21
N SER A 9 10.05 -54.93 -29.38
CA SER A 9 10.69 -53.63 -29.39
C SER A 9 11.27 -53.38 -28.01
N GLU A 10 12.58 -53.56 -27.95
CA GLU A 10 13.45 -53.20 -26.83
C GLU A 10 13.08 -51.83 -26.25
N SER A 11 12.73 -51.81 -24.96
CA SER A 11 12.60 -50.59 -24.19
C SER A 11 13.95 -49.87 -24.15
N THR A 12 14.07 -48.75 -24.86
CA THR A 12 15.26 -47.91 -24.84
C THR A 12 15.46 -47.35 -23.42
N PRO A 13 16.58 -47.63 -22.72
CA PRO A 13 16.81 -47.21 -21.33
C PRO A 13 16.95 -45.69 -21.12
N GLY A 14 16.94 -44.89 -22.21
CA GLY A 14 17.11 -43.44 -22.17
C GLY A 14 15.84 -42.66 -21.80
N ARG A 15 14.65 -43.12 -22.20
CA ARG A 15 13.41 -42.33 -22.07
C ARG A 15 12.87 -42.24 -20.63
N ILE A 16 13.10 -43.28 -19.82
CA ILE A 16 12.67 -43.35 -18.41
C ILE A 16 13.61 -42.55 -17.49
N LYS A 17 14.89 -42.40 -17.85
CA LYS A 17 15.86 -41.61 -17.08
C LYS A 17 15.62 -40.11 -17.20
N ASP A 18 15.21 -39.63 -18.38
CA ASP A 18 14.90 -38.22 -18.59
C ASP A 18 13.58 -37.78 -17.95
N ASP A 19 12.55 -38.63 -17.97
CA ASP A 19 11.28 -38.35 -17.28
C ASP A 19 11.44 -38.32 -15.74
N ASN A 20 12.28 -39.21 -15.19
CA ASN A 20 12.65 -39.16 -13.77
C ASN A 20 13.54 -37.97 -13.40
N ARG A 21 14.36 -37.47 -14.33
CA ARG A 21 15.18 -36.27 -14.14
C ARG A 21 14.32 -35.00 -14.17
N GLN A 22 13.36 -34.91 -15.10
CA GLN A 22 12.35 -33.84 -15.14
C GLN A 22 11.46 -33.83 -13.89
N LYS A 23 10.94 -34.99 -13.47
CA LYS A 23 10.16 -35.12 -12.23
C LYS A 23 10.97 -34.71 -10.99
N LYS A 24 12.26 -35.08 -10.92
CA LYS A 24 13.16 -34.62 -9.83
C LYS A 24 13.46 -33.12 -9.90
N LEU A 25 13.54 -32.52 -11.09
CA LEU A 25 13.75 -31.08 -11.25
C LEU A 25 12.51 -30.30 -10.80
N ILE A 26 11.33 -30.70 -11.28
CA ILE A 26 10.02 -30.15 -10.90
C ILE A 26 9.82 -30.29 -9.38
N TRP A 27 10.18 -31.43 -8.79
CA TRP A 27 10.07 -31.64 -7.35
C TRP A 27 11.06 -30.81 -6.52
N LYS A 28 12.27 -30.56 -7.04
CA LYS A 28 13.26 -29.65 -6.43
C LYS A 28 12.80 -28.19 -6.53
N GLU A 29 12.26 -27.78 -7.67
CA GLU A 29 11.66 -26.45 -7.87
C GLU A 29 10.48 -26.22 -6.92
N HIS A 30 9.56 -27.20 -6.80
CA HIS A 30 8.47 -27.15 -5.83
C HIS A 30 8.94 -27.06 -4.38
N LYS A 31 10.02 -27.77 -4.01
CA LYS A 31 10.61 -27.67 -2.67
C LYS A 31 11.29 -26.32 -2.42
N ALA A 32 11.98 -25.78 -3.41
CA ALA A 32 12.61 -24.47 -3.33
C ALA A 32 11.57 -23.34 -3.23
N ASP A 33 10.48 -23.44 -4.00
CA ASP A 33 9.33 -22.55 -3.94
C ASP A 33 8.66 -22.64 -2.55
N HIS A 34 8.42 -23.85 -2.03
CA HIS A 34 7.85 -24.04 -0.69
C HIS A 34 8.75 -23.51 0.45
N ALA A 35 10.08 -23.65 0.35
CA ALA A 35 11.02 -23.11 1.33
C ALA A 35 11.08 -21.57 1.28
N THR A 36 11.06 -20.99 0.08
CA THR A 36 11.00 -19.54 -0.14
C THR A 36 9.70 -18.97 0.42
N GLN A 37 8.57 -19.62 0.14
CA GLN A 37 7.26 -19.27 0.68
C GLN A 37 7.21 -19.33 2.21
N LYS A 38 7.79 -20.38 2.83
CA LYS A 38 7.85 -20.48 4.30
C LYS A 38 8.67 -19.33 4.89
N LYS A 39 9.76 -18.92 4.23
CA LYS A 39 10.58 -17.78 4.64
C LYS A 39 9.82 -16.46 4.52
N GLU A 40 9.11 -16.23 3.42
CA GLU A 40 8.28 -15.02 3.24
C GLU A 40 7.10 -14.96 4.21
N MET A 41 6.50 -16.09 4.57
CA MET A 41 5.45 -16.15 5.60
C MET A 41 5.98 -15.82 6.99
N MET A 42 7.18 -16.29 7.35
CA MET A 42 7.83 -15.85 8.59
C MET A 42 8.17 -14.35 8.57
N LEU A 43 8.56 -13.82 7.41
CA LEU A 43 8.80 -12.38 7.25
C LEU A 43 7.52 -11.54 7.31
N LEU A 44 6.36 -12.07 6.92
CA LEU A 44 5.09 -11.33 6.94
C LEU A 44 4.40 -11.36 8.31
N PHE A 45 4.45 -12.47 9.03
CA PHE A 45 3.65 -12.70 10.25
C PHE A 45 4.49 -12.96 11.52
N GLY A 46 5.82 -12.92 11.43
CA GLY A 46 6.70 -13.21 12.57
C GLY A 46 6.64 -14.68 13.05
N GLN A 47 7.22 -14.96 14.23
CA GLN A 47 7.32 -16.33 14.78
C GLN A 47 6.15 -16.74 15.69
N LYS A 48 5.35 -15.78 16.19
CA LYS A 48 4.31 -16.03 17.22
C LYS A 48 3.01 -15.28 16.90
N HIS A 49 2.18 -15.81 16.00
CA HIS A 49 0.80 -15.34 15.86
C HIS A 49 -0.20 -16.48 15.98
N ASN A 50 -1.30 -16.22 16.67
CA ASN A 50 -2.39 -17.17 16.90
C ASN A 50 -3.19 -17.31 15.60
N MET A 51 -2.81 -18.28 14.77
CA MET A 51 -3.21 -18.47 13.36
C MET A 51 -4.70 -18.79 13.09
N LYS A 52 -5.62 -18.56 14.03
CA LYS A 52 -6.99 -19.10 13.95
C LYS A 52 -8.00 -18.27 13.16
N LYS A 53 -7.67 -17.03 12.77
CA LYS A 53 -8.61 -16.13 12.05
C LYS A 53 -8.09 -15.54 10.74
N ILE A 54 -6.87 -15.89 10.33
CA ILE A 54 -6.24 -15.36 9.12
C ILE A 54 -6.11 -16.50 8.12
N PHE A 55 -6.68 -16.32 6.94
CA PHE A 55 -6.66 -17.34 5.90
C PHE A 55 -5.61 -17.03 4.85
N HIS A 56 -5.10 -18.10 4.26
CA HIS A 56 -3.81 -18.09 3.63
C HIS A 56 -3.81 -19.04 2.38
N CYS A 57 -3.52 -18.57 1.15
CA CYS A 57 -3.39 -19.33 -0.12
C CYS A 57 -2.24 -18.87 -1.08
N CYS A 58 -1.23 -19.71 -1.36
CA CYS A 58 -0.02 -19.28 -2.09
C CYS A 58 -0.26 -19.19 -3.60
N VAL A 59 0.30 -18.17 -4.25
CA VAL A 59 0.46 -18.12 -5.70
C VAL A 59 1.95 -18.31 -6.02
N PRO A 60 2.32 -19.19 -6.97
CA PRO A 60 3.72 -19.39 -7.33
C PRO A 60 4.38 -18.07 -7.72
N MET A 61 5.47 -17.72 -7.04
CA MET A 61 6.31 -16.58 -7.40
C MET A 61 7.12 -16.97 -8.64
N GLY A 62 6.77 -16.42 -9.80
CA GLY A 62 7.46 -16.75 -11.06
C GLY A 62 6.66 -16.51 -12.33
N THR A 63 5.43 -16.00 -12.25
CA THR A 63 4.70 -15.65 -13.46
C THR A 63 4.94 -14.19 -13.84
N SER A 64 5.30 -13.95 -15.10
CA SER A 64 5.23 -12.63 -15.70
C SER A 64 3.76 -12.21 -15.85
N ASP A 65 3.52 -10.89 -15.88
CA ASP A 65 2.27 -10.28 -16.34
C ASP A 65 1.73 -11.04 -17.57
N PRO A 66 0.58 -11.73 -17.48
CA PRO A 66 0.10 -12.60 -18.55
C PRO A 66 -0.34 -11.85 -19.80
N VAL A 67 -0.56 -10.54 -19.70
CA VAL A 67 -1.03 -9.68 -20.79
C VAL A 67 -0.20 -8.39 -20.85
N PRO A 68 1.13 -8.46 -21.03
CA PRO A 68 2.02 -7.30 -20.83
C PRO A 68 1.77 -6.16 -21.83
N HIS A 69 1.10 -6.44 -22.94
CA HIS A 69 0.69 -5.49 -23.97
C HIS A 69 -0.59 -4.72 -23.59
N GLU A 70 -1.42 -5.24 -22.70
CA GLU A 70 -2.56 -4.49 -22.17
C GLU A 70 -2.05 -3.47 -21.16
N TRP A 71 -2.18 -2.18 -21.48
CA TRP A 71 -1.81 -1.12 -20.54
C TRP A 71 -2.79 -1.01 -19.37
N PHE A 72 -3.94 -1.67 -19.52
CA PHE A 72 -5.04 -1.69 -18.57
C PHE A 72 -5.78 -3.02 -18.65
N SER A 73 -5.87 -3.77 -17.55
CA SER A 73 -6.66 -5.02 -17.53
C SER A 73 -8.15 -4.74 -17.63
N PHE A 74 -8.80 -5.24 -18.69
CA PHE A 74 -10.24 -5.17 -18.86
C PHE A 74 -10.96 -6.26 -18.04
N TYR A 75 -12.21 -6.01 -17.66
CA TYR A 75 -13.00 -6.95 -16.85
C TYR A 75 -13.16 -8.34 -17.50
N GLN A 76 -13.27 -8.40 -18.83
CA GLN A 76 -13.29 -9.65 -19.59
C GLN A 76 -11.98 -10.43 -19.43
N THR A 77 -10.84 -9.74 -19.50
CA THR A 77 -9.51 -10.30 -19.28
C THR A 77 -9.37 -10.80 -17.84
N LEU A 78 -9.85 -10.04 -16.84
CA LEU A 78 -9.84 -10.43 -15.43
C LEU A 78 -10.50 -11.78 -15.21
N LYS A 79 -11.74 -11.96 -15.70
CA LYS A 79 -12.48 -13.22 -15.54
C LYS A 79 -11.83 -14.43 -16.20
N LYS A 80 -11.12 -14.21 -17.31
CA LYS A 80 -10.52 -15.28 -18.11
C LYS A 80 -9.14 -15.71 -17.59
N ILE A 81 -8.33 -14.76 -17.12
CA ILE A 81 -6.90 -14.96 -16.90
C ILE A 81 -6.54 -14.87 -15.41
N TYR A 82 -7.25 -14.04 -14.66
CA TYR A 82 -6.90 -13.72 -13.28
C TYR A 82 -7.79 -14.48 -12.30
N ARG A 83 -7.22 -14.85 -11.16
CA ARG A 83 -7.94 -15.52 -10.08
C ARG A 83 -8.55 -14.47 -9.14
N PRO A 84 -9.88 -14.47 -8.95
CA PRO A 84 -10.52 -13.56 -8.00
C PRO A 84 -10.14 -13.93 -6.57
N LEU A 85 -9.83 -12.91 -5.78
CA LEU A 85 -9.62 -12.98 -4.35
C LEU A 85 -10.85 -12.38 -3.67
N TYR A 86 -11.65 -13.24 -3.05
CA TYR A 86 -12.76 -12.89 -2.18
C TYR A 86 -12.55 -13.62 -0.85
N LYS A 87 -13.16 -13.10 0.23
CA LYS A 87 -13.16 -13.59 1.62
C LYS A 87 -12.30 -14.86 1.88
N ASN A 88 -11.33 -14.76 2.78
CA ASN A 88 -10.66 -15.92 3.41
C ASN A 88 -9.80 -16.81 2.49
N LYS A 89 -9.23 -16.31 1.38
CA LYS A 89 -8.28 -17.06 0.56
C LYS A 89 -7.24 -16.12 -0.07
N VAL A 90 -6.01 -16.00 0.48
CA VAL A 90 -4.68 -15.86 -0.21
C VAL A 90 -3.50 -15.53 0.74
N ARG A 91 -2.31 -16.11 0.44
CA ARG A 91 -0.94 -16.16 1.01
C ARG A 91 -0.05 -15.53 -0.06
N VAL A 92 1.11 -15.04 0.39
CA VAL A 92 1.98 -14.05 -0.26
C VAL A 92 1.49 -12.62 0.00
N PHE A 93 0.18 -12.45 0.21
CA PHE A 93 -0.49 -11.25 0.71
C PHE A 93 -1.09 -11.50 2.08
N SER A 94 -1.06 -10.51 2.97
CA SER A 94 -2.13 -10.42 3.96
C SER A 94 -3.25 -9.60 3.31
N ASN A 95 -4.34 -10.27 2.92
CA ASN A 95 -5.60 -9.58 2.71
C ASN A 95 -6.49 -9.84 3.92
N LEU A 96 -6.61 -8.84 4.79
CA LEU A 96 -7.57 -8.90 5.88
C LEU A 96 -8.77 -8.07 5.48
N VAL A 97 -9.83 -8.79 5.13
CA VAL A 97 -11.16 -8.21 5.05
C VAL A 97 -11.68 -8.14 6.48
N PHE A 98 -12.08 -6.95 6.90
CA PHE A 98 -12.90 -6.78 8.08
C PHE A 98 -14.34 -6.56 7.60
N PRO A 99 -15.19 -7.61 7.55
CA PRO A 99 -16.60 -7.43 7.27
C PRO A 99 -17.19 -6.46 8.29
N PHE A 100 -18.04 -5.54 7.85
CA PHE A 100 -18.64 -4.59 8.79
C PHE A 100 -19.52 -5.27 9.85
N GLU A 101 -20.12 -6.41 9.49
CA GLU A 101 -20.89 -7.29 10.39
C GLU A 101 -20.09 -7.75 11.62
N ASP A 102 -18.80 -8.07 11.44
CA ASP A 102 -17.94 -8.61 12.50
C ASP A 102 -17.03 -7.56 13.15
N MET A 103 -17.07 -6.30 12.66
CA MET A 103 -16.18 -5.25 13.11
C MET A 103 -16.68 -4.61 14.41
N MET A 104 -15.87 -4.68 15.47
CA MET A 104 -16.17 -3.99 16.73
C MET A 104 -16.39 -2.48 16.51
N GLU A 105 -17.33 -1.88 17.23
CA GLU A 105 -17.65 -0.44 17.13
C GLU A 105 -16.43 0.47 17.33
N LYS A 106 -15.53 0.11 18.26
CA LYS A 106 -14.26 0.83 18.46
C LYS A 106 -13.40 0.85 17.18
N ARG A 107 -13.38 -0.24 16.42
CA ARG A 107 -12.63 -0.35 15.15
C ARG A 107 -13.32 0.44 14.04
N LYS A 108 -14.66 0.40 13.95
CA LYS A 108 -15.43 1.25 13.02
C LYS A 108 -15.14 2.73 13.26
N LYS A 109 -15.20 3.16 14.52
CA LYS A 109 -14.87 4.54 14.93
C LYS A 109 -13.43 4.91 14.55
N GLY A 110 -12.46 4.04 14.79
CA GLY A 110 -11.06 4.30 14.40
C GLY A 110 -10.89 4.53 12.89
N TRP A 111 -11.59 3.75 12.06
CA TRP A 111 -11.59 3.94 10.61
C TRP A 111 -12.31 5.21 10.15
N GLN A 112 -13.42 5.55 10.81
CA GLN A 112 -14.15 6.80 10.55
C GLN A 112 -13.24 8.00 10.83
N GLU A 113 -12.63 8.03 12.02
CA GLU A 113 -11.70 9.09 12.43
C GLU A 113 -10.47 9.18 11.51
N PHE A 114 -9.96 8.03 11.04
CA PHE A 114 -8.87 7.97 10.07
C PHE A 114 -9.23 8.62 8.73
N VAL A 115 -10.39 8.27 8.16
CA VAL A 115 -10.87 8.84 6.90
C VAL A 115 -11.16 10.33 7.06
N ASP A 116 -11.88 10.71 8.11
CA ASP A 116 -12.25 12.11 8.36
C ASP A 116 -11.03 12.99 8.53
N PHE A 117 -10.01 12.50 9.25
CA PHE A 117 -8.74 13.21 9.38
C PHE A 117 -8.11 13.47 8.01
N LEU A 118 -7.96 12.44 7.16
CA LEU A 118 -7.35 12.61 5.84
C LEU A 118 -8.19 13.50 4.92
N LEU A 119 -9.52 13.43 4.96
CA LEU A 119 -10.39 14.36 4.23
C LEU A 119 -10.22 15.80 4.72
N HIS A 120 -10.15 16.01 6.04
CA HIS A 120 -9.83 17.32 6.63
C HIS A 120 -8.47 17.85 6.14
N ARG A 121 -7.46 16.97 5.99
CA ARG A 121 -6.13 17.36 5.49
C ARG A 121 -6.17 18.01 4.10
N GLN A 122 -7.21 17.78 3.28
CA GLN A 122 -7.38 18.44 1.97
C GLN A 122 -7.44 19.97 2.06
N ASN A 123 -7.78 20.52 3.23
CA ASN A 123 -7.75 21.96 3.50
C ASN A 123 -6.33 22.54 3.54
N PHE A 124 -5.29 21.70 3.61
CA PHE A 124 -3.89 22.11 3.78
C PHE A 124 -2.95 21.59 2.69
N ILE A 125 -3.34 20.57 1.92
CA ILE A 125 -2.50 19.94 0.91
C ILE A 125 -3.02 20.18 -0.51
N HIS A 126 -2.17 19.97 -1.51
CA HIS A 126 -2.57 19.99 -2.91
C HIS A 126 -3.18 18.66 -3.36
N ASP A 127 -4.06 18.74 -4.34
CA ASP A 127 -4.40 17.60 -5.19
C ASP A 127 -3.13 17.17 -5.95
N ALA A 128 -2.72 15.91 -5.75
CA ALA A 128 -1.53 15.32 -6.33
C ALA A 128 -1.81 14.58 -7.65
N SER A 129 -3.05 14.61 -8.14
CA SER A 129 -3.50 13.87 -9.34
C SER A 129 -2.64 14.15 -10.57
N MET A 130 -2.33 15.43 -10.83
CA MET A 130 -1.51 15.83 -11.99
C MET A 130 -0.06 15.33 -11.94
N LYS A 131 0.42 14.87 -10.78
CA LYS A 131 1.78 14.35 -10.60
C LYS A 131 1.86 12.84 -10.76
N SER A 132 0.73 12.14 -10.86
CA SER A 132 0.68 10.71 -11.10
C SER A 132 0.58 10.42 -12.59
N SER A 133 1.61 9.80 -13.16
CA SER A 133 1.61 9.38 -14.56
C SER A 133 0.74 8.14 -14.82
N SER A 134 0.42 7.37 -13.76
CA SER A 134 -0.42 6.19 -13.85
C SER A 134 -1.90 6.51 -13.65
N LEU A 135 -2.27 7.63 -13.02
CA LEU A 135 -3.66 8.02 -12.81
C LEU A 135 -4.43 8.11 -14.12
N ILE A 136 -5.65 7.56 -14.12
CA ILE A 136 -6.61 7.68 -15.23
C ILE A 136 -7.83 8.50 -14.79
N LEU A 137 -8.38 8.21 -13.61
CA LEU A 137 -9.59 8.86 -13.09
C LEU A 137 -9.48 9.05 -11.58
N GLY A 138 -10.30 9.96 -11.04
CA GLY A 138 -10.45 10.24 -9.62
C GLY A 138 -9.47 11.28 -9.11
N LYS A 139 -9.33 11.35 -7.78
CA LYS A 139 -8.39 12.24 -7.12
C LYS A 139 -7.40 11.48 -6.28
N MET A 140 -6.17 11.99 -6.21
CA MET A 140 -5.11 11.48 -5.36
C MET A 140 -4.50 12.62 -4.56
N TYR A 141 -4.21 12.34 -3.29
CA TYR A 141 -3.58 13.27 -2.36
C TYR A 141 -2.40 12.57 -1.70
N ALA A 142 -1.44 13.36 -1.21
CA ALA A 142 -0.30 12.88 -0.47
C ALA A 142 -0.11 13.73 0.79
N GLU A 143 0.25 13.09 1.90
CA GLU A 143 0.48 13.73 3.19
C GLU A 143 1.71 13.09 3.87
N GLY A 144 2.35 13.85 4.77
CA GLY A 144 3.57 13.44 5.46
C GLY A 144 4.84 14.07 4.89
N CYS A 145 5.94 13.38 5.07
CA CYS A 145 7.28 13.84 4.72
C CYS A 145 7.64 13.43 3.28
N ARG A 146 8.39 14.29 2.59
CA ARG A 146 8.89 14.05 1.22
C ARG A 146 10.25 14.71 1.01
N LYS A 147 10.97 14.31 -0.03
CA LYS A 147 12.13 15.08 -0.51
C LYS A 147 11.69 16.52 -0.77
N ALA A 148 12.46 17.49 -0.25
CA ALA A 148 12.14 18.89 -0.42
C ALA A 148 12.07 19.28 -1.91
N GLN A 149 11.17 20.20 -2.24
CA GLN A 149 11.04 20.82 -3.56
C GLN A 149 11.39 22.31 -3.55
N VAL A 150 11.98 22.78 -2.45
CA VAL A 150 12.39 24.18 -2.27
C VAL A 150 13.88 24.22 -1.96
N SER A 151 14.56 25.28 -2.37
CA SER A 151 15.96 25.50 -2.04
C SER A 151 16.15 25.57 -0.52
N ASN A 152 17.34 25.17 -0.05
CA ASN A 152 17.74 25.23 1.35
C ASN A 152 16.86 24.36 2.29
N GLN A 153 16.22 23.32 1.74
CA GLN A 153 15.58 22.25 2.51
C GLN A 153 16.01 20.88 2.01
N ILE A 154 16.20 19.94 2.94
CA ILE A 154 16.54 18.54 2.65
C ILE A 154 15.25 17.72 2.52
N VAL A 155 14.44 17.83 3.57
CA VAL A 155 13.11 17.24 3.69
C VAL A 155 12.08 18.36 3.67
N GLY A 156 10.95 18.12 3.02
CA GLY A 156 9.77 18.96 3.14
C GLY A 156 8.53 18.13 3.45
N ARG A 157 7.37 18.80 3.46
CA ARG A 157 6.06 18.13 3.58
C ARG A 157 5.21 18.34 2.34
N TYR A 158 4.12 17.59 2.22
CA TYR A 158 3.12 17.76 1.15
C TYR A 158 2.18 18.97 1.34
N ILE A 159 2.46 19.83 2.32
CA ILE A 159 1.70 21.05 2.62
C ILE A 159 1.70 22.02 1.43
N ASN A 160 0.53 22.59 1.17
CA ASN A 160 0.35 23.77 0.35
C ASN A 160 0.40 25.03 1.23
N GLN A 161 1.42 25.86 1.04
CA GLN A 161 1.60 27.08 1.83
C GLN A 161 0.42 28.06 1.70
N ASN A 162 -0.16 28.23 0.52
CA ASN A 162 -1.27 29.17 0.32
C ASN A 162 -2.53 28.71 1.05
N LYS A 163 -2.83 27.41 1.00
CA LYS A 163 -3.93 26.81 1.74
C LYS A 163 -3.72 26.91 3.25
N LEU A 164 -2.52 26.58 3.73
CA LEU A 164 -2.18 26.75 5.15
C LEU A 164 -2.36 28.21 5.59
N ASN A 165 -1.88 29.18 4.79
CA ASN A 165 -2.04 30.60 5.10
C ASN A 165 -3.51 30.99 5.19
N HIS A 166 -4.34 30.55 4.23
CA HIS A 166 -5.77 30.79 4.26
C HIS A 166 -6.42 30.24 5.53
N GLN A 167 -6.10 28.99 5.90
CA GLN A 167 -6.61 28.37 7.13
C GLN A 167 -6.15 29.12 8.39
N MET A 168 -4.92 29.63 8.43
CA MET A 168 -4.47 30.48 9.54
C MET A 168 -5.23 31.82 9.58
N THR A 169 -5.49 32.45 8.44
CA THR A 169 -6.26 33.71 8.37
C THR A 169 -7.68 33.54 8.91
N ILE A 170 -8.34 32.43 8.59
CA ILE A 170 -9.70 32.13 9.09
C ILE A 170 -9.71 31.44 10.46
N LYS A 171 -8.56 31.33 11.14
CA LYS A 171 -8.39 30.62 12.43
C LYS A 171 -8.82 29.13 12.39
N GLY A 172 -8.78 28.52 11.21
CA GLY A 172 -9.07 27.09 10.99
C GLY A 172 -7.86 26.16 11.14
N PHE A 173 -6.75 26.64 11.71
CA PHE A 173 -5.54 25.86 11.95
C PHE A 173 -5.12 25.93 13.42
N SER A 174 -4.99 24.78 14.05
CA SER A 174 -4.40 24.60 15.38
C SER A 174 -3.27 23.59 15.29
N GLN A 175 -2.04 24.02 15.56
CA GLN A 175 -0.87 23.16 15.44
C GLN A 175 -0.94 21.93 16.35
N ASP A 176 -1.44 22.11 17.58
CA ASP A 176 -1.55 21.02 18.56
C ASP A 176 -2.62 20.01 18.16
N GLU A 177 -3.75 20.48 17.62
CA GLU A 177 -4.82 19.60 17.12
C GLU A 177 -4.37 18.79 15.91
N GLU A 178 -3.68 19.43 14.95
CA GLU A 178 -3.12 18.73 13.80
C GLU A 178 -2.08 17.70 14.24
N ALA A 179 -1.22 18.03 15.21
CA ALA A 179 -0.19 17.13 15.72
C ALA A 179 -0.80 15.91 16.42
N ALA A 180 -1.84 16.15 17.23
CA ALA A 180 -2.63 15.09 17.85
C ALA A 180 -3.30 14.19 16.80
N GLY A 181 -3.84 14.79 15.73
CA GLY A 181 -4.43 14.06 14.61
C GLY A 181 -3.44 13.13 13.90
N PHE A 182 -2.24 13.63 13.57
CA PHE A 182 -1.17 12.83 12.97
C PHE A 182 -0.74 11.67 13.87
N MET A 183 -0.56 11.91 15.17
CA MET A 183 -0.19 10.86 16.12
C MET A 183 -1.30 9.81 16.27
N LYS A 184 -2.55 10.23 16.38
CA LYS A 184 -3.71 9.33 16.49
C LYS A 184 -3.85 8.44 15.25
N MET A 185 -3.74 9.04 14.05
CA MET A 185 -3.76 8.34 12.77
C MET A 185 -2.61 7.32 12.67
N GLY A 186 -1.38 7.75 12.99
CA GLY A 186 -0.19 6.90 12.96
C GLY A 186 -0.29 5.70 13.89
N ASN A 187 -0.69 5.93 15.14
CA ASN A 187 -0.87 4.86 16.14
C ASN A 187 -1.95 3.86 15.72
N PHE A 188 -3.07 4.36 15.17
CA PHE A 188 -4.14 3.51 14.66
C PHE A 188 -3.66 2.62 13.51
N LEU A 189 -3.02 3.20 12.49
CA LEU A 189 -2.48 2.45 11.36
C LEU A 189 -1.38 1.48 11.77
N SER A 190 -0.53 1.84 12.73
CA SER A 190 0.50 0.96 13.26
C SER A 190 -0.08 -0.28 13.93
N THR A 191 -1.11 -0.08 14.77
CA THR A 191 -1.87 -1.18 15.39
C THR A 191 -2.49 -2.08 14.32
N VAL A 192 -3.15 -1.49 13.33
CA VAL A 192 -3.76 -2.22 12.21
C VAL A 192 -2.72 -3.02 11.43
N PHE A 193 -1.59 -2.40 11.08
CA PHE A 193 -0.56 -3.05 10.28
C PHE A 193 0.08 -4.21 11.04
N HIS A 194 0.40 -4.00 12.32
CA HIS A 194 0.95 -5.04 13.17
C HIS A 194 -0.01 -6.22 13.34
N GLU A 195 -1.32 -5.97 13.51
CA GLU A 195 -2.33 -7.03 13.55
C GLU A 195 -2.42 -7.84 12.23
N VAL A 196 -2.30 -7.14 11.10
CA VAL A 196 -2.48 -7.72 9.75
C VAL A 196 -1.23 -8.46 9.28
N ALA A 197 -0.05 -7.93 9.55
CA ALA A 197 1.24 -8.45 9.09
C ALA A 197 2.39 -7.90 9.95
N SER A 198 2.49 -8.37 11.20
CA SER A 198 3.50 -7.93 12.18
C SER A 198 4.93 -7.96 11.66
N GLY A 199 5.32 -8.99 10.90
CA GLY A 199 6.67 -9.08 10.35
C GLY A 199 6.95 -8.04 9.26
N ALA A 200 5.96 -7.73 8.41
CA ALA A 200 6.08 -6.65 7.43
C ALA A 200 6.12 -5.27 8.11
N TYR A 201 5.28 -5.08 9.12
CA TYR A 201 5.29 -3.89 9.97
C TYR A 201 6.65 -3.69 10.64
N ASP A 202 7.20 -4.71 11.30
CA ASP A 202 8.51 -4.65 11.96
C ASP A 202 9.61 -4.33 10.94
N SER A 203 9.53 -4.91 9.74
CA SER A 203 10.48 -4.62 8.66
C SER A 203 10.45 -3.14 8.22
N CYS A 204 9.26 -2.56 8.02
CA CYS A 204 9.14 -1.16 7.63
C CYS A 204 9.54 -0.20 8.78
N LYS A 205 9.17 -0.54 10.02
CA LYS A 205 9.58 0.17 11.23
C LYS A 205 11.09 0.19 11.43
N SER A 206 11.78 -0.95 11.27
CA SER A 206 13.23 -1.01 11.34
C SER A 206 13.86 -0.19 10.22
N TYR A 207 13.38 -0.34 8.98
CA TYR A 207 13.91 0.41 7.83
C TYR A 207 13.81 1.93 8.02
N LEU A 208 12.65 2.44 8.45
CA LEU A 208 12.44 3.87 8.72
C LEU A 208 13.49 4.41 9.72
N LYS A 209 13.73 3.65 10.82
CA LYS A 209 14.65 4.04 11.90
C LYS A 209 16.12 3.93 11.49
N GLU A 210 16.50 2.82 10.89
CA GLU A 210 17.89 2.57 10.44
C GLU A 210 18.33 3.62 9.40
N GLN A 211 17.41 4.02 8.52
CA GLN A 211 17.66 5.07 7.52
C GLN A 211 17.41 6.49 8.04
N SER A 212 17.03 6.62 9.32
CA SER A 212 16.74 7.91 9.97
C SER A 212 15.73 8.78 9.20
N ILE A 213 14.77 8.13 8.53
CA ILE A 213 13.76 8.78 7.69
C ILE A 213 12.63 9.40 8.55
N PRO A 214 12.26 10.67 8.35
CA PRO A 214 11.18 11.31 9.10
C PRO A 214 9.85 10.57 9.05
N SER A 215 9.21 10.38 10.21
CA SER A 215 7.90 9.71 10.32
C SER A 215 6.74 10.59 9.81
N LEU A 216 5.73 9.92 9.24
CA LEU A 216 4.41 10.48 8.93
C LEU A 216 3.71 11.06 10.17
N SER A 217 3.78 10.36 11.30
CA SER A 217 3.05 10.68 12.55
C SER A 217 3.57 11.92 13.25
N LYS A 218 4.70 12.47 12.80
CA LYS A 218 5.35 13.64 13.39
C LYS A 218 5.19 14.83 12.46
N MET A 219 4.73 15.97 12.99
CA MET A 219 4.63 17.23 12.23
C MET A 219 5.97 17.95 12.10
N ASN A 220 6.80 17.86 13.14
CA ASN A 220 8.12 18.45 13.19
C ASN A 220 9.15 17.33 13.27
N TYR A 221 10.21 17.44 12.46
CA TYR A 221 11.38 16.60 12.53
C TYR A 221 12.52 17.46 13.08
N ASN A 222 12.91 17.20 14.31
CA ASN A 222 14.23 17.63 14.76
C ASN A 222 15.10 16.40 14.93
N GLN A 223 16.39 16.55 14.64
CA GLN A 223 17.38 15.46 14.68
C GLN A 223 17.52 14.83 16.07
N LYS A 224 16.94 15.46 17.11
CA LYS A 224 16.99 15.04 18.51
C LYS A 224 15.69 14.38 18.99
N GLU A 225 14.62 14.41 18.21
CA GLU A 225 13.32 13.88 18.57
C GLU A 225 13.20 12.44 18.10
N ASN A 226 13.05 11.56 19.08
CA ASN A 226 12.94 10.13 18.86
C ASN A 226 11.65 9.81 18.10
N TYR A 227 11.78 8.90 17.13
CA TYR A 227 10.67 8.11 16.60
C TYR A 227 9.73 7.70 17.73
N CYS A 228 8.42 7.80 17.48
CA CYS A 228 7.50 7.03 18.31
C CYS A 228 7.85 5.54 18.15
N PRO A 229 7.70 4.73 19.21
CA PRO A 229 7.93 3.29 19.13
C PRO A 229 7.24 2.65 17.92
N ASP A 230 6.09 3.20 17.52
CA ASP A 230 5.16 2.63 16.55
C ASP A 230 5.22 3.23 15.13
N ASP A 231 6.19 4.12 14.87
CA ASP A 231 6.39 4.72 13.55
C ASP A 231 6.93 3.71 12.53
N PHE A 232 6.31 3.66 11.33
CA PHE A 232 6.69 2.70 10.27
C PHE A 232 6.72 3.28 8.85
N SER A 233 6.28 4.53 8.64
CA SER A 233 6.15 5.11 7.31
C SER A 233 6.45 6.61 7.34
N SER A 234 6.88 7.17 6.21
CA SER A 234 7.20 8.60 6.07
C SER A 234 6.06 9.42 5.47
N ALA A 235 5.21 8.77 4.66
CA ALA A 235 4.17 9.42 3.88
C ALA A 235 2.98 8.48 3.68
N ILE A 236 1.82 9.08 3.45
CA ILE A 236 0.62 8.36 3.04
C ILE A 236 0.07 9.02 1.78
N THR A 237 -0.31 8.22 0.80
CA THR A 237 -1.17 8.66 -0.30
C THR A 237 -2.56 8.11 -0.12
N TYR A 238 -3.56 8.88 -0.52
CA TYR A 238 -4.93 8.42 -0.51
C TYR A 238 -5.70 8.91 -1.73
N THR A 239 -6.72 8.15 -2.11
CA THR A 239 -7.47 8.31 -3.34
C THR A 239 -8.96 8.27 -3.09
N ILE A 240 -9.71 9.06 -3.86
CA ILE A 240 -11.17 9.17 -3.78
C ILE A 240 -11.78 9.43 -5.16
N ASN A 241 -13.11 9.43 -5.24
CA ASN A 241 -13.90 9.72 -6.44
C ASN A 241 -13.62 8.73 -7.58
N ASP A 242 -13.86 7.44 -7.31
CA ASP A 242 -13.81 6.38 -8.31
C ASP A 242 -12.42 6.22 -8.97
N PHE A 243 -11.37 6.42 -8.17
CA PHE A 243 -9.97 6.37 -8.61
C PHE A 243 -9.63 5.10 -9.40
N CYS A 244 -8.93 5.26 -10.52
CA CYS A 244 -8.31 4.16 -11.25
C CYS A 244 -6.99 4.58 -11.91
N ASN A 245 -6.12 3.60 -12.18
CA ASN A 245 -4.79 3.84 -12.71
C ASN A 245 -4.30 2.72 -13.64
N LYS A 246 -3.33 3.05 -14.47
CA LYS A 246 -2.59 2.12 -15.33
C LYS A 246 -1.79 1.14 -14.48
N ALA A 247 -1.51 -0.03 -15.06
CA ALA A 247 -0.56 -0.97 -14.48
C ALA A 247 0.81 -0.34 -14.29
N HIS A 248 1.34 -0.40 -13.07
CA HIS A 248 2.64 0.16 -12.72
C HIS A 248 3.29 -0.59 -11.54
N VAL A 249 4.54 -0.26 -11.29
CA VAL A 249 5.32 -0.64 -10.12
C VAL A 249 5.73 0.67 -9.45
N ASP A 250 5.64 0.74 -8.13
CA ASP A 250 5.96 1.96 -7.40
C ASP A 250 7.47 2.20 -7.35
N ASN A 251 7.85 3.47 -7.29
CA ASN A 251 9.25 3.88 -7.12
C ASN A 251 9.57 4.11 -5.63
N ASP A 252 9.18 3.15 -4.80
CA ASP A 252 9.35 3.19 -3.35
C ASP A 252 10.45 2.24 -2.89
N THR A 253 10.97 2.51 -1.69
CA THR A 253 12.02 1.69 -1.07
C THR A 253 11.51 0.80 0.04
N ASP A 254 10.23 0.89 0.40
CA ASP A 254 9.67 0.02 1.42
C ASP A 254 9.88 -1.44 1.05
N ASN A 255 10.16 -2.22 2.09
CA ASN A 255 10.11 -3.68 1.97
C ASN A 255 8.67 -4.16 1.76
N TRP A 256 7.69 -3.43 2.29
CA TRP A 256 6.27 -3.71 2.23
C TRP A 256 5.42 -2.43 2.30
N THR A 257 4.36 -2.37 1.52
CA THR A 257 3.40 -1.27 1.49
C THR A 257 2.08 -1.75 2.09
N LEU A 258 1.57 -1.05 3.09
CA LEU A 258 0.19 -1.23 3.56
C LEU A 258 -0.74 -0.43 2.65
N ILE A 259 -1.70 -1.11 2.05
CA ILE A 259 -2.73 -0.53 1.18
C ILE A 259 -4.09 -0.83 1.82
N GLY A 260 -5.04 0.11 1.75
CA GLY A 260 -6.40 -0.15 2.18
C GLY A 260 -7.46 0.43 1.26
N PHE A 261 -8.60 -0.23 1.23
CA PHE A 261 -9.80 0.18 0.49
C PHE A 261 -10.97 0.24 1.48
N ILE A 262 -11.55 1.42 1.62
CA ILE A 262 -12.57 1.73 2.61
C ILE A 262 -13.83 2.23 1.87
N PRO A 263 -14.97 1.54 2.00
CA PRO A 263 -16.25 2.04 1.50
C PRO A 263 -16.65 3.34 2.20
N ILE A 264 -16.89 4.42 1.45
CA ILE A 264 -17.32 5.71 1.98
C ILE A 264 -18.47 6.30 1.16
N ARG A 265 -19.24 7.21 1.76
CA ARG A 265 -20.17 8.07 1.02
C ARG A 265 -19.38 9.23 0.41
N LYS A 266 -19.80 9.73 -0.77
CA LYS A 266 -19.14 10.87 -1.44
C LYS A 266 -19.22 12.16 -0.63
N ASN A 267 -20.22 12.28 0.26
CA ASN A 267 -20.35 13.41 1.20
C ASN A 267 -19.66 13.18 2.56
N GLY A 268 -18.87 12.11 2.71
CA GLY A 268 -18.16 11.77 3.94
C GLY A 268 -18.87 10.69 4.75
N GLY A 269 -18.13 10.06 5.67
CA GLY A 269 -18.63 8.93 6.44
C GLY A 269 -18.38 7.57 5.78
N LEU A 270 -18.16 6.56 6.62
CA LEU A 270 -18.09 5.16 6.20
C LEU A 270 -19.45 4.70 5.63
N ALA A 271 -19.39 3.87 4.59
CA ALA A 271 -20.56 3.30 3.95
C ALA A 271 -20.75 1.84 4.37
N PHE A 272 -21.51 1.62 5.44
CA PHE A 272 -21.77 0.28 5.99
C PHE A 272 -22.86 -0.50 5.25
N GLU A 273 -23.92 0.21 4.86
CA GLU A 273 -25.13 -0.33 4.21
C GLU A 273 -25.33 0.36 2.86
N ASP A 274 -26.05 -0.32 1.96
CA ASP A 274 -26.42 0.17 0.62
C ASP A 274 -25.25 0.55 -0.29
N PHE A 275 -24.03 0.15 0.08
CA PHE A 275 -22.84 0.41 -0.72
C PHE A 275 -22.94 -0.32 -2.07
N ASP A 276 -23.06 0.45 -3.15
CA ASP A 276 -23.44 -0.02 -4.48
C ASP A 276 -22.36 0.22 -5.55
N VAL A 277 -21.11 0.36 -5.11
CA VAL A 277 -19.99 0.58 -6.04
C VAL A 277 -19.63 -0.74 -6.72
N GLU A 278 -19.87 -0.78 -8.02
CA GLU A 278 -19.43 -1.88 -8.90
C GLU A 278 -18.04 -1.59 -9.48
N GLY A 279 -17.33 -2.65 -9.88
CA GLY A 279 -15.95 -2.56 -10.36
C GLY A 279 -14.95 -2.10 -9.29
N GLY A 280 -13.80 -1.56 -9.72
CA GLY A 280 -12.77 -1.07 -8.80
C GLY A 280 -11.78 -2.11 -8.32
N GLU A 281 -11.76 -3.29 -8.91
CA GLU A 281 -10.89 -4.38 -8.51
C GLU A 281 -9.42 -3.98 -8.49
N PHE A 282 -8.72 -4.42 -7.44
CA PHE A 282 -7.29 -4.22 -7.31
C PHE A 282 -6.54 -5.43 -7.86
N VAL A 283 -5.86 -5.25 -8.98
CA VAL A 283 -5.23 -6.31 -9.76
C VAL A 283 -3.74 -6.33 -9.47
N ILE A 284 -3.21 -7.50 -9.12
CA ILE A 284 -1.76 -7.74 -8.96
C ILE A 284 -1.34 -8.60 -10.14
N ARG A 285 -0.82 -7.93 -11.17
CA ARG A 285 -0.73 -8.49 -12.51
C ARG A 285 0.24 -9.64 -12.63
N ASP A 286 1.42 -9.48 -12.03
CA ASP A 286 2.47 -10.49 -12.05
C ASP A 286 2.03 -11.78 -11.34
N LEU A 287 1.09 -11.70 -10.41
CA LEU A 287 0.58 -12.87 -9.69
C LEU A 287 -0.74 -13.38 -10.23
N LYS A 288 -1.26 -12.80 -11.30
CA LYS A 288 -2.51 -13.25 -11.93
C LYS A 288 -3.67 -13.34 -10.93
N VAL A 289 -3.74 -12.40 -9.99
CA VAL A 289 -4.81 -12.29 -9.01
C VAL A 289 -5.42 -10.90 -9.03
N PHE A 290 -6.68 -10.79 -8.59
CA PHE A 290 -7.30 -9.51 -8.31
C PHE A 290 -8.18 -9.60 -7.08
N ILE A 291 -8.30 -8.51 -6.35
CA ILE A 291 -9.23 -8.40 -5.23
C ILE A 291 -10.56 -7.91 -5.77
N ASP A 292 -11.59 -8.74 -5.60
CA ASP A 292 -12.96 -8.48 -6.03
C ASP A 292 -13.65 -7.54 -5.02
N LEU A 293 -13.24 -6.27 -5.02
CA LEU A 293 -13.72 -5.25 -4.07
C LEU A 293 -15.25 -5.09 -4.04
N PRO A 294 -16.02 -5.21 -5.15
CA PRO A 294 -17.49 -5.22 -5.10
C PRO A 294 -18.08 -6.30 -4.19
N LYS A 295 -17.43 -7.47 -4.11
CA LYS A 295 -17.91 -8.56 -3.24
C LYS A 295 -17.51 -8.41 -1.77
N VAL A 296 -16.75 -7.39 -1.42
CA VAL A 296 -16.29 -7.15 -0.05
C VAL A 296 -17.19 -6.12 0.64
N LYS A 297 -18.00 -6.59 1.59
CA LYS A 297 -18.85 -5.75 2.46
C LYS A 297 -18.07 -5.29 3.70
N GLY A 298 -17.04 -4.47 3.51
CA GLY A 298 -16.17 -4.05 4.60
C GLY A 298 -14.90 -3.36 4.15
N ILE A 299 -13.96 -3.23 5.08
CA ILE A 299 -12.63 -2.66 4.81
C ILE A 299 -11.70 -3.77 4.35
N THR A 300 -11.01 -3.52 3.25
CA THR A 300 -10.01 -4.44 2.69
C THR A 300 -8.63 -3.85 2.92
N LEU A 301 -7.73 -4.61 3.52
CA LEU A 301 -6.32 -4.23 3.65
C LEU A 301 -5.44 -5.19 2.87
N VAL A 302 -4.37 -4.69 2.27
CA VAL A 302 -3.42 -5.47 1.47
C VAL A 302 -2.01 -5.06 1.88
N VAL A 303 -1.14 -6.05 2.07
CA VAL A 303 0.30 -5.82 2.29
C VAL A 303 1.06 -6.36 1.10
N LEU A 304 1.70 -5.47 0.33
CA LEU A 304 2.26 -5.77 -1.00
C LEU A 304 3.66 -5.16 -1.17
N LYS A 305 4.55 -5.83 -1.90
CA LYS A 305 5.81 -5.24 -2.38
C LYS A 305 5.54 -4.44 -3.65
N THR A 306 5.00 -3.23 -3.51
CA THR A 306 4.52 -2.44 -4.67
C THR A 306 5.65 -2.02 -5.62
N ASN A 307 6.89 -1.99 -5.13
CA ASN A 307 8.12 -1.74 -5.89
C ASN A 307 8.66 -2.96 -6.67
N LYS A 308 8.00 -4.12 -6.56
CA LYS A 308 8.38 -5.34 -7.29
C LYS A 308 7.25 -5.95 -8.10
N LEU A 309 6.01 -5.70 -7.69
CA LEU A 309 4.84 -6.34 -8.25
C LEU A 309 3.97 -5.33 -8.97
N LYS A 310 3.80 -5.56 -10.27
CA LYS A 310 2.97 -4.73 -11.13
C LYS A 310 1.52 -4.82 -10.71
N HIS A 311 0.89 -3.67 -10.46
CA HIS A 311 -0.46 -3.60 -9.93
C HIS A 311 -1.25 -2.42 -10.51
N GLN A 312 -2.57 -2.46 -10.36
CA GLN A 312 -3.50 -1.42 -10.80
C GLN A 312 -4.85 -1.53 -10.07
N THR A 313 -5.59 -0.43 -10.04
CA THR A 313 -7.01 -0.37 -9.69
C THR A 313 -7.80 -0.12 -10.96
N ILE A 314 -8.76 -0.98 -11.30
CA ILE A 314 -9.63 -0.82 -12.48
C ILE A 314 -10.77 0.17 -12.19
N PRO A 315 -11.55 0.67 -13.19
CA PRO A 315 -12.53 1.70 -12.95
C PRO A 315 -13.67 1.14 -12.12
N SER A 316 -14.27 2.02 -11.32
CA SER A 316 -15.46 1.71 -10.52
C SER A 316 -16.57 2.71 -10.80
N LYS A 317 -17.79 2.33 -10.45
CA LYS A 317 -18.95 3.21 -10.55
C LYS A 317 -19.99 2.85 -9.50
N SER A 318 -20.46 3.85 -8.76
CA SER A 318 -21.66 3.76 -7.93
C SER A 318 -22.91 3.91 -8.81
N THR A 319 -23.90 3.04 -8.63
CA THR A 319 -25.17 3.10 -9.38
C THR A 319 -26.02 4.29 -8.95
N SER A 320 -26.10 4.54 -7.64
CA SER A 320 -26.77 5.70 -7.03
C SER A 320 -25.98 6.99 -7.16
N GLY A 321 -24.67 6.89 -7.42
CA GLY A 321 -23.75 8.04 -7.43
C GLY A 321 -23.40 8.55 -6.03
N LEU A 322 -23.88 7.91 -4.96
CA LEU A 322 -23.71 8.36 -3.58
C LEU A 322 -22.42 7.85 -2.91
N PHE A 323 -21.82 6.81 -3.47
CA PHE A 323 -20.72 6.09 -2.84
C PHE A 323 -19.44 6.12 -3.68
N THR A 324 -18.29 5.95 -3.00
CA THR A 324 -16.98 5.75 -3.62
C THR A 324 -16.13 4.87 -2.71
N ARG A 325 -15.01 4.35 -3.19
CA ARG A 325 -13.97 3.78 -2.33
C ARG A 325 -12.91 4.81 -2.03
N PHE A 326 -12.56 4.92 -0.75
CA PHE A 326 -11.38 5.61 -0.27
C PHE A 326 -10.22 4.62 -0.30
N GLY A 327 -9.23 4.85 -1.16
CA GLY A 327 -7.99 4.09 -1.19
C GLY A 327 -6.92 4.77 -0.37
N PHE A 328 -6.03 4.03 0.28
CA PHE A 328 -4.80 4.61 0.84
C PHE A 328 -3.62 3.66 0.71
N SER A 329 -2.41 4.20 0.74
CA SER A 329 -1.16 3.47 0.85
C SER A 329 -0.14 4.22 1.69
N CYS A 330 0.53 3.51 2.60
CA CYS A 330 1.60 4.05 3.45
C CYS A 330 2.96 3.66 2.88
N GLN A 331 3.84 4.64 2.64
CA GLN A 331 5.09 4.42 1.91
C GLN A 331 6.26 5.32 2.34
N ILE A 332 7.44 4.92 1.91
CA ILE A 332 8.73 5.58 1.97
C ILE A 332 9.29 5.60 0.56
N SER A 333 9.17 6.78 -0.07
CA SER A 333 9.61 6.96 -1.45
C SER A 333 11.13 6.79 -1.59
N LYS A 334 11.57 6.25 -2.73
CA LYS A 334 13.01 6.09 -3.02
C LYS A 334 13.79 7.39 -2.94
N ASN A 335 13.19 8.48 -3.41
CA ASN A 335 13.80 9.80 -3.36
C ASN A 335 14.03 10.28 -1.92
N MET A 336 13.13 9.96 -0.99
CA MET A 336 13.32 10.27 0.42
C MET A 336 14.51 9.49 0.99
N SER A 337 14.54 8.18 0.77
CA SER A 337 15.60 7.30 1.29
C SER A 337 16.99 7.71 0.77
N ILE A 338 17.11 7.97 -0.54
CA ILE A 338 18.36 8.47 -1.13
C ILE A 338 18.77 9.81 -0.52
N THR A 339 17.80 10.71 -0.29
CA THR A 339 18.08 12.01 0.32
C THR A 339 18.60 11.85 1.75
N MET A 340 17.99 10.98 2.56
CA MET A 340 18.46 10.74 3.93
C MET A 340 19.81 10.02 3.96
N GLU A 341 20.03 9.04 3.10
CA GLU A 341 21.33 8.35 2.97
C GLU A 341 22.46 9.35 2.64
N LYS A 342 22.23 10.26 1.69
CA LYS A 342 23.19 11.32 1.34
C LYS A 342 23.46 12.25 2.52
N TYR A 343 22.39 12.71 3.18
CA TYR A 343 22.49 13.59 4.34
C TYR A 343 23.33 12.96 5.48
N HIS A 344 23.19 11.67 5.73
CA HIS A 344 23.96 10.96 6.75
C HIS A 344 25.41 10.69 6.35
N ARG A 345 25.69 10.54 5.06
CA ARG A 345 27.05 10.34 4.55
C ARG A 345 27.88 11.62 4.57
N ASP A 346 27.27 12.75 4.21
CA ASP A 346 27.94 14.05 4.17
C ASP A 346 27.04 15.16 4.76
N PRO A 347 27.00 15.29 6.09
CA PRO A 347 26.20 16.33 6.74
C PRO A 347 26.82 17.73 6.60
N TYR A 348 28.04 17.88 6.06
CA TYR A 348 28.78 19.14 6.05
C TYR A 348 28.46 20.01 4.82
N GLU A 349 28.15 19.42 3.66
CA GLU A 349 27.60 20.16 2.51
C GLU A 349 26.19 20.72 2.79
N ASP A 350 25.47 20.09 3.73
CA ASP A 350 24.05 20.38 3.99
C ASP A 350 23.78 21.26 5.23
N LYS A 351 24.79 21.83 5.88
CA LYS A 351 24.63 22.65 7.11
C LYS A 351 23.75 23.90 6.93
N ASN A 352 23.59 24.38 5.71
CA ASN A 352 22.71 25.50 5.38
C ASN A 352 21.28 25.07 5.00
N HIS A 353 21.01 23.76 4.97
CA HIS A 353 19.72 23.20 4.60
C HIS A 353 18.90 22.82 5.85
N SER A 354 17.65 23.28 5.86
CA SER A 354 16.71 23.02 6.96
C SER A 354 15.83 21.80 6.70
N PHE A 355 15.28 21.21 7.76
CA PHE A 355 14.13 20.30 7.63
C PHE A 355 12.87 21.15 7.53
N GLY A 356 12.12 21.00 6.45
CA GLY A 356 10.82 21.62 6.23
C GLY A 356 9.79 21.06 7.20
N ASN A 357 9.80 21.57 8.43
CA ASN A 357 8.87 21.24 9.49
C ASN A 357 7.64 22.15 9.45
N TYR A 358 6.54 21.72 10.08
CA TYR A 358 5.34 22.56 10.18
C TYR A 358 5.63 23.94 10.76
N ASP A 359 6.50 24.05 11.76
CA ASP A 359 6.93 25.34 12.33
C ASP A 359 7.46 26.31 11.26
N ASN A 360 8.26 25.78 10.31
CA ASN A 360 8.81 26.60 9.23
C ASN A 360 7.72 27.10 8.28
N TYR A 361 6.68 26.29 8.03
CA TYR A 361 5.56 26.68 7.20
C TYR A 361 4.60 27.63 7.93
N THR A 362 4.38 27.45 9.23
CA THR A 362 3.50 28.32 10.04
C THR A 362 4.14 29.68 10.27
N ILE A 363 5.45 29.76 10.55
CA ILE A 363 6.19 31.05 10.64
C ILE A 363 6.07 31.83 9.32
N LYS A 364 6.28 31.19 8.18
CA LYS A 364 6.13 31.82 6.86
C LYS A 364 4.72 32.34 6.62
N GLY A 365 3.72 31.62 7.09
CA GLY A 365 2.33 32.03 6.91
C GLY A 365 1.90 33.13 7.86
N LYS A 366 2.33 33.13 9.13
CA LYS A 366 2.10 34.22 10.08
C LYS A 366 2.61 35.56 9.54
N ARG A 367 3.82 35.57 8.95
CA ARG A 367 4.41 36.77 8.31
C ARG A 367 3.62 37.32 7.12
N LYS A 368 2.75 36.52 6.49
CA LYS A 368 1.88 36.95 5.38
C LYS A 368 0.48 37.37 5.84
N ALA A 369 0.08 36.96 7.04
CA ALA A 369 -1.23 37.26 7.60
C ALA A 369 -1.25 38.56 8.43
N THR A 370 -0.07 39.00 8.88
CA THR A 370 0.22 40.37 9.36
C THR A 370 0.53 41.26 8.18
#